data_AF-A0A177SAC5-F1
#
_entry.id   AF-A0A177SAC5-F1
#
_cell.length_a   1.000
_cell.length_b   1.000
_cell.length_c   1.000
_cell.angle_alpha   90.00
_cell.angle_beta   90.00
_cell.angle_gamma   90.00
#
_symmetry.space_group_name_H-M   'P 1'
#
loop_
_entity.id
_entity.type
_entity.pdbx_description
1 polymer ?
#
loop_
_entity_poly.entity_id
_entity_poly.type
_entity_poly.pdbx_seq_one_letter_code
_entity_poly.pdbx_strand_id
1 'polypeptide(L)' 'METKTSTFTATHGVMTQEVGVISGELELRTTCQEDGTLELKIAYVGAIDVYTLPGTYRVHDVRDHDVIHQMLVNVLERT' A
#
# COMPACT_ATOMS: atom_id res chain seq x y z
N MET A 1 6.41 -11.66 -10.40
CA MET A 1 5.70 -11.03 -9.26
C MET A 1 6.72 -10.34 -8.36
N GLU A 2 6.64 -9.02 -8.21
CA GLU A 2 7.52 -8.25 -7.30
C GLU A 2 6.68 -7.68 -6.16
N THR A 3 7.14 -7.83 -4.92
CA THR A 3 6.45 -7.26 -3.74
C THR A 3 7.38 -6.30 -3.03
N LYS A 4 6.89 -5.10 -2.75
CA LYS A 4 7.57 -4.05 -2.00
C LYS A 4 6.82 -3.76 -0.71
N THR A 5 7.56 -3.54 0.35
CA THR A 5 7.05 -3.23 1.68
C THR A 5 7.76 -2.01 2.23
N SER A 6 7.00 -1.05 2.74
CA SER A 6 7.53 0.14 3.42
C SER A 6 6.68 0.46 4.63
N THR A 7 7.33 0.82 5.74
CA THR A 7 6.68 1.28 6.97
C THR A 7 6.56 2.80 6.95
N PHE A 8 5.42 3.33 7.38
CA PHE A 8 5.15 4.75 7.45
C PHE A 8 4.13 5.07 8.55
N THR A 9 4.02 6.33 8.94
CA THR A 9 3.03 6.77 9.93
C THR A 9 1.87 7.50 9.25
N ALA A 10 0.67 6.94 9.33
CA ALA A 10 -0.54 7.52 8.77
C ALA A 10 -1.20 8.50 9.76
N THR A 11 -1.03 9.79 9.53
CA THR A 11 -1.60 10.86 10.37
C THR A 11 -3.09 11.12 10.08
N HIS A 12 -3.48 11.07 8.80
CA HIS A 12 -4.84 11.41 8.34
C HIS A 12 -5.77 10.19 8.20
N GLY A 13 -5.27 9.01 8.54
CA GLY A 13 -5.96 7.74 8.36
C GLY A 13 -5.96 7.24 6.91
N VAL A 14 -5.90 5.93 6.76
CA VAL A 14 -5.91 5.20 5.49
C VAL A 14 -7.20 4.42 5.38
N MET A 15 -7.94 4.62 4.29
CA MET A 15 -9.16 3.88 4.03
C MET A 15 -8.84 2.46 3.55
N THR A 16 -9.50 1.47 4.15
CA THR A 16 -9.42 0.06 3.81
C THR A 16 -10.80 -0.45 3.41
N GLN A 17 -10.84 -1.54 2.64
CA GLN A 17 -12.11 -2.16 2.23
C GLN A 17 -12.82 -2.88 3.38
N GLU A 18 -12.07 -3.39 4.35
CA GLU A 18 -12.59 -4.31 5.37
C GLU A 18 -13.01 -3.62 6.65
N VAL A 19 -12.17 -2.73 7.18
CA VAL A 19 -12.33 -2.15 8.53
C VAL A 19 -12.55 -0.64 8.52
N GLY A 20 -12.64 -0.02 7.33
CA GLY A 20 -12.79 1.43 7.19
C GLY A 20 -11.45 2.15 7.35
N VAL A 21 -11.42 3.24 8.13
CA VAL A 21 -10.21 4.09 8.24
C VAL A 21 -9.33 3.63 9.39
N ILE A 22 -8.06 3.33 9.12
CA ILE A 22 -7.04 2.98 10.11
C ILE A 22 -5.94 4.05 10.17
N SER A 23 -5.32 4.29 11.32
CA SER A 23 -4.30 5.34 11.49
C SER A 23 -3.20 4.89 12.45
N GLY A 24 -2.06 5.59 12.46
CA GLY A 24 -0.90 5.22 13.27
C GLY A 24 0.23 4.61 12.44
N GLU A 25 1.04 3.73 13.05
CA GLU A 25 2.19 3.11 12.38
C GLU A 25 1.77 1.90 11.54
N LEU A 26 1.93 2.01 10.22
CA LEU A 26 1.42 1.05 9.25
C LEU A 26 2.54 0.59 8.29
N GLU A 27 2.42 -0.64 7.81
CA GLU A 27 3.22 -1.22 6.74
C GLU A 27 2.40 -1.27 5.45
N LEU A 28 2.81 -0.52 4.43
CA LEU A 28 2.27 -0.63 3.08
C LEU A 28 2.98 -1.76 2.35
N ARG A 29 2.22 -2.73 1.86
CA ARG A 29 2.66 -3.77 0.95
C ARG A 29 2.02 -3.59 -0.42
N THR A 30 2.84 -3.45 -1.45
CA THR A 30 2.37 -3.41 -2.84
C THR A 30 2.98 -4.56 -3.62
N THR A 31 2.13 -5.35 -4.27
CA THR A 31 2.55 -6.48 -5.11
C THR A 31 2.19 -6.18 -6.55
N CYS A 32 3.20 -6.16 -7.42
CA CYS A 32 3.01 -6.09 -8.86
C CYS A 32 2.97 -7.50 -9.46
N GLN A 33 1.85 -7.79 -10.10
CA GLN A 33 1.61 -8.99 -10.87
C GLN A 33 2.27 -8.89 -12.25
N GLU A 34 2.45 -10.03 -12.92
CA GLU A 34 3.12 -10.11 -14.24
C GLU A 34 2.31 -9.47 -15.37
N ASP A 35 0.99 -9.32 -15.18
CA ASP A 35 0.05 -8.65 -16.10
C ASP A 35 0.00 -7.12 -15.90
N GLY A 36 0.78 -6.60 -14.94
CA GLY A 36 0.81 -5.20 -14.52
C GLY A 36 -0.21 -4.84 -13.44
N THR A 37 -1.00 -5.80 -12.93
CA THR A 37 -1.97 -5.53 -11.86
C THR A 37 -1.25 -5.26 -10.53
N LEU A 38 -1.64 -4.20 -9.83
CA LEU A 38 -1.13 -3.85 -8.50
C LEU A 38 -2.11 -4.26 -7.42
N GLU A 39 -1.68 -5.14 -6.53
CA GLU A 39 -2.36 -5.40 -5.26
C GLU A 39 -1.76 -4.51 -4.17
N LEU A 40 -2.62 -3.76 -3.48
CA LEU A 40 -2.22 -2.91 -2.37
C LEU A 40 -2.84 -3.40 -1.08
N LYS A 41 -1.97 -3.65 -0.12
CA LYS A 41 -2.28 -4.20 1.18
C LYS A 41 -1.60 -3.36 2.25
N ILE A 42 -2.22 -3.23 3.41
CA ILE A 42 -1.70 -2.46 4.52
C ILE A 42 -1.92 -3.22 5.82
N ALA A 43 -0.93 -3.20 6.70
CA ALA A 43 -1.02 -3.83 8.00
C ALA A 43 -0.54 -2.87 9.07
N TYR A 44 -0.90 -3.10 10.33
CA TYR A 44 -0.17 -2.46 11.43
C TYR A 44 1.23 -3.06 11.51
N VAL A 45 2.23 -2.25 11.86
CA VAL A 45 3.59 -2.76 12.03
C VAL A 45 3.60 -3.87 13.10
N GLY A 46 4.10 -5.04 12.71
CA GLY A 46 4.15 -6.23 13.58
C GLY A 46 2.82 -7.00 13.72
N ALA A 47 1.75 -6.58 13.05
CA ALA A 47 0.50 -7.32 13.02
C ALA A 47 0.51 -8.45 11.97
N ILE A 48 -0.31 -9.48 12.23
CA ILE A 48 -0.55 -10.58 11.30
C ILE A 48 -1.69 -10.21 10.32
N ASP A 49 -2.64 -9.39 10.80
CA ASP A 49 -3.77 -8.93 10.00
C ASP A 49 -3.34 -7.91 8.96
N VAL A 50 -3.79 -8.16 7.73
CA VAL A 50 -3.49 -7.34 6.55
C VAL A 50 -4.80 -6.94 5.90
N TYR A 51 -4.96 -5.65 5.66
CA TYR A 51 -6.14 -5.05 5.07
C TYR A 51 -5.91 -4.64 3.62
N THR A 52 -6.95 -4.74 2.80
CA THR A 52 -6.86 -4.35 1.38
C THR A 52 -7.26 -2.90 1.18
N LEU A 53 -6.47 -2.15 0.41
CA LEU A 53 -6.82 -0.79 0.00
C LEU A 53 -7.92 -0.82 -1.08
N PRO A 54 -8.85 0.15 -1.09
CA PRO A 54 -9.89 0.22 -2.11
C PRO A 54 -9.32 0.61 -3.48
N GLY A 55 -9.90 0.03 -4.53
CA GLY A 55 -9.58 0.34 -5.93
C GLY A 55 -8.89 -0.81 -6.67
N THR A 56 -8.82 -0.66 -8.00
CA THR A 56 -8.08 -1.57 -8.89
C THR A 56 -7.05 -0.73 -9.64
N TYR A 57 -5.78 -1.09 -9.49
CA TYR A 57 -4.66 -0.34 -10.05
C TYR A 57 -3.89 -1.24 -11.00
N ARG A 58 -3.47 -0.68 -12.13
CA ARG A 58 -2.68 -1.38 -13.12
C ARG A 58 -1.59 -0.46 -13.65
N VAL A 59 -0.35 -0.93 -13.61
CA VAL A 59 0.79 -0.27 -14.24
C VAL A 59 0.97 -0.76 -15.66
N HIS A 60 1.45 0.12 -16.53
CA HIS A 60 1.77 -0.24 -17.91
C HIS A 60 3.15 -0.91 -17.99
N ASP A 61 4.13 -0.39 -17.25
CA ASP A 61 5.44 -1.01 -17.06
C ASP A 61 5.61 -1.43 -15.59
N VAL A 62 6.02 -2.68 -15.38
CA VAL A 62 6.30 -3.22 -14.03
C VAL A 62 7.45 -2.49 -13.33
N ARG A 63 8.33 -1.82 -14.07
CA ARG A 63 9.43 -1.00 -13.51
C ARG A 63 8.91 0.26 -12.81
N ASP A 64 7.74 0.75 -13.20
CA ASP A 64 7.10 1.90 -12.56
C ASP A 64 6.56 1.55 -11.16
N HIS A 65 6.48 0.25 -10.83
CA HIS A 65 6.01 -0.22 -9.53
C HIS A 65 6.77 0.40 -8.36
N ASP A 66 8.10 0.57 -8.49
CA ASP A 66 8.93 1.18 -7.46
C ASP A 66 8.56 2.64 -7.19
N VAL A 67 8.42 3.41 -8.27
CA VAL A 67 8.05 4.84 -8.20
C VAL A 67 6.65 5.00 -7.63
N ILE A 68 5.69 4.18 -8.05
CA ILE A 68 4.32 4.20 -7.53
C ILE A 68 4.30 3.82 -6.04
N HIS A 69 5.06 2.80 -5.64
CA HIS A 69 5.17 2.40 -4.24
C HIS A 69 5.70 3.55 -3.38
N GLN A 70 6.81 4.17 -3.78
CA GLN A 70 7.39 5.31 -3.07
C GLN A 70 6.46 6.52 -3.03
N MET A 71 5.77 6.81 -4.14
CA MET A 71 4.79 7.89 -4.20
C MET A 71 3.63 7.67 -3.22
N LEU A 72 3.11 6.45 -3.12
CA LEU A 72 2.04 6.10 -2.18
C LEU A 72 2.49 6.27 -0.73
N VAL A 73 3.68 5.78 -0.37
CA VAL A 73 4.25 5.97 0.97
C VAL A 73 4.30 7.45 1.32
N ASN A 74 4.87 8.28 0.44
CA ASN A 74 4.97 9.73 0.65
C ASN A 74 3.60 10.43 0.72
N VAL A 75 2.58 9.93 0.00
CA VAL A 75 1.22 10.47 0.04
C VAL A 75 0.52 10.12 1.36
N LEU A 76 0.73 8.91 1.87
CA LEU A 76 0.07 8.43 3.08
C LEU A 76 0.77 8.90 4.36
N GLU A 77 2.08 9.16 4.32
CA GLU A 77 2.86 9.72 5.44
C GLU A 77 2.57 11.21 5.69
N ARG A 78 1.89 11.92 4.78
CA ARG A 78 1.72 13.38 4.84
C ARG A 78 1.34 13.86 6.25
N THR A 79 2.29 14.61 6.83
CA THR A 79 2.20 15.32 8.11
C THR A 79 1.56 16.69 7.94
#